data_AF-A0A8T4UG22-F1
#
_entry.id   AF-A0A8T4UG22-F1
#
_cell.length_a   1.000
_cell.length_b   1.000
_cell.length_c   1.000
_cell.angle_alpha   90.00
_cell.angle_beta   90.00
_cell.angle_gamma   90.00
#
_symmetry.space_group_name_H-M   'P 1'
#
loop_
_entity.id
_entity.type
_entity.pdbx_description
1 polymer ?
#
loop_
_entity_poly.entity_id
_entity_poly.type
_entity_poly.pdbx_seq_one_letter_code
_entity_poly.pdbx_strand_id
1 'polypeptide(L)'
;MEFKIEIRHILFVILGVLLIIADFYFFYGKEDLSRWFKPVLVVAVVLMALQYFLDFFHENKVQKEIEVKFLEFIRALVETVKSGVSIPKAIREVSKEDYGYLTPHVRKLANQLEWGFPLHAALVNFAKDTNNRVIAKSVSIVIEAEKSGGNMGEVLEAIASSVFSIKKIKEERKASVYSQMVQGYIIYFVFIAIMLVMQVYLMPKISALGSDVGAGLGSSPLAGTFGGGAKISGEYMDQIFVYLVIIQGFFAGLLIGKFSEGELKYGVKHALILVILGYLIISTVRGV
;
A
#
# COMPACT_ATOMS: atom_id res chain seq x y z
N MET A 1 15.04 -17.65 0.26
CA MET A 1 14.44 -16.52 1.00
C MET A 1 14.95 -16.60 2.42
N GLU A 2 16.11 -16.01 2.68
CA GLU A 2 16.61 -15.88 4.05
C GLU A 2 15.99 -14.62 4.64
N PHE A 3 15.06 -14.80 5.57
CA PHE A 3 14.44 -13.72 6.34
C PHE A 3 15.51 -13.05 7.21
N LYS A 4 16.18 -12.03 6.69
CA LYS A 4 17.00 -11.14 7.51
C LYS A 4 16.08 -10.22 8.30
N ILE A 5 15.73 -10.66 9.50
CA ILE A 5 15.04 -9.85 10.49
C ILE A 5 16.01 -8.74 10.91
N GLU A 6 15.90 -7.53 10.35
CA GLU A 6 16.66 -6.38 10.86
C GLU A 6 16.26 -6.09 12.32
N ILE A 7 17.20 -5.57 13.12
CA ILE A 7 17.03 -5.20 14.54
C ILE A 7 15.83 -4.26 14.77
N ARG A 8 15.44 -3.50 13.75
CA ARG A 8 14.25 -2.64 13.76
C ARG A 8 12.94 -3.43 13.91
N HIS A 9 12.84 -4.65 13.36
CA HIS A 9 11.66 -5.53 13.48
C HIS A 9 11.43 -5.98 14.91
N ILE A 10 12.51 -6.38 15.57
CA ILE A 10 12.49 -6.82 16.96
C ILE A 10 12.08 -5.64 17.85
N LEU A 11 12.53 -4.41 17.57
CA LEU A 11 12.13 -3.22 18.31
C LEU A 11 10.63 -2.90 18.20
N PHE A 12 10.02 -2.97 17.02
CA PHE A 12 8.58 -2.68 16.87
C PHE A 12 7.69 -3.81 17.42
N VAL A 13 8.11 -5.07 17.27
CA VAL A 13 7.42 -6.21 17.88
C VAL A 13 7.53 -6.14 19.41
N ILE A 14 8.71 -5.82 19.94
CA ILE A 14 8.91 -5.58 21.38
C ILE A 14 8.06 -4.40 21.83
N LEU A 15 8.02 -3.28 21.12
CA LEU A 15 7.18 -2.13 21.49
C LEU A 15 5.69 -2.47 21.50
N GLY A 16 5.21 -3.24 20.52
CA GLY A 16 3.82 -3.71 20.44
C GLY A 16 3.48 -4.68 21.56
N VAL A 17 4.38 -5.62 21.87
CA VAL A 17 4.24 -6.56 22.99
C VAL A 17 4.33 -5.83 24.33
N LEU A 18 5.19 -4.82 24.45
CA LEU A 18 5.34 -4.00 25.66
C LEU A 18 4.12 -3.11 25.88
N LEU A 19 3.49 -2.60 24.81
CA LEU A 19 2.19 -1.93 24.89
C LEU A 19 1.07 -2.88 25.31
N ILE A 20 1.04 -4.12 24.82
CA ILE A 20 0.06 -5.14 25.25
C ILE A 20 0.28 -5.52 26.72
N ILE A 21 1.52 -5.68 27.15
CA ILE A 21 1.87 -5.98 28.54
C ILE A 21 1.58 -4.78 29.45
N ALA A 22 1.86 -3.55 29.00
CA ALA A 22 1.53 -2.34 29.75
C ALA A 22 0.01 -2.14 29.85
N ASP A 23 -0.74 -2.43 28.79
CA ASP A 23 -2.21 -2.44 28.80
C ASP A 23 -2.71 -3.50 29.78
N PHE A 24 -2.19 -4.73 29.71
CA PHE A 24 -2.55 -5.80 30.64
C PHE A 24 -2.19 -5.49 32.10
N TYR A 25 -1.02 -4.90 32.37
CA TYR A 25 -0.54 -4.60 33.72
C TYR A 25 -1.21 -3.35 34.32
N PHE A 26 -1.52 -2.36 33.50
CA PHE A 26 -2.17 -1.12 33.94
C PHE A 26 -3.69 -1.29 34.08
N PHE A 27 -4.31 -2.24 33.33
CA PHE A 27 -5.76 -2.45 33.34
C PHE A 27 -6.29 -3.64 34.14
N TYR A 28 -5.46 -4.55 34.64
CA TYR A 28 -5.94 -5.66 35.47
C TYR A 28 -6.30 -5.15 36.89
N GLY A 29 -7.58 -4.77 37.10
CA GLY A 29 -8.14 -4.65 38.45
C GLY A 29 -8.88 -3.35 38.82
N LYS A 30 -9.27 -2.47 37.89
CA LYS A 30 -10.21 -1.37 38.17
C LYS A 30 -11.46 -1.49 37.30
N GLU A 31 -12.64 -1.50 37.91
CA GLU A 31 -13.93 -1.72 37.21
C GLU A 31 -14.31 -0.60 36.23
N ASP A 32 -13.67 0.57 36.29
CA ASP A 32 -13.89 1.70 35.36
C ASP A 32 -13.19 1.56 33.99
N LEU A 33 -12.48 0.46 33.77
CA LEU A 33 -11.50 0.31 32.69
C LEU A 33 -11.98 -0.57 31.52
N SER A 34 -13.28 -0.75 31.29
CA SER A 34 -13.76 -1.28 29.99
C SER A 34 -13.67 -0.25 28.84
N ARG A 35 -13.36 1.01 29.14
CA ARG A 35 -13.50 2.17 28.25
C ARG A 35 -12.36 2.34 27.24
N TRP A 36 -11.10 2.17 27.67
CA TRP A 36 -9.91 2.41 26.82
C TRP A 36 -9.14 1.13 26.42
N PHE A 37 -9.45 -0.01 27.04
CA PHE A 37 -8.81 -1.30 26.77
C PHE A 37 -9.01 -1.78 25.32
N LYS A 38 -10.25 -1.68 24.81
CA LYS A 38 -10.60 -2.11 23.44
C LYS A 38 -9.89 -1.28 22.35
N PRO A 39 -9.82 0.07 22.44
CA PRO A 39 -9.02 0.88 21.50
C PRO A 39 -7.53 0.52 21.49
N VAL A 40 -6.93 0.39 22.67
CA VAL A 40 -5.47 0.20 22.80
C VAL A 40 -5.05 -1.16 22.26
N LEU A 41 -5.83 -2.20 22.49
CA LEU A 41 -5.59 -3.54 21.96
C LEU A 41 -5.69 -3.57 20.42
N VAL A 42 -6.68 -2.90 19.83
CA VAL A 42 -6.82 -2.78 18.37
C VAL A 42 -5.63 -2.03 17.78
N VAL A 43 -5.19 -0.94 18.41
CA VAL A 43 -4.00 -0.19 17.97
C VAL A 43 -2.73 -1.07 18.06
N ALA A 44 -2.56 -1.85 19.11
CA ALA A 44 -1.40 -2.72 19.29
C ALA A 44 -1.33 -3.85 18.26
N VAL A 45 -2.46 -4.53 17.99
CA VAL A 45 -2.54 -5.60 16.96
C VAL A 45 -2.28 -5.04 15.57
N VAL A 46 -2.74 -3.82 15.29
CA VAL A 46 -2.56 -3.19 13.98
C VAL A 46 -1.13 -2.64 13.80
N LEU A 47 -0.49 -2.12 14.84
CA LEU A 47 0.94 -1.74 14.78
C LEU A 47 1.83 -2.97 14.51
N MET A 48 1.48 -4.11 15.08
CA MET A 48 2.16 -5.38 14.80
C MET A 48 1.96 -5.82 13.34
N ALA A 49 0.75 -5.65 12.78
CA ALA A 49 0.47 -5.93 11.37
C ALA A 49 1.15 -4.94 10.40
N LEU A 50 1.30 -3.67 10.79
CA LEU A 50 1.93 -2.62 9.98
C LEU A 50 3.43 -2.93 9.74
N GLN A 51 4.11 -3.49 10.74
CA GLN A 51 5.52 -3.86 10.66
C GLN A 51 5.78 -4.94 9.61
N TYR A 52 4.94 -5.98 9.56
CA TYR A 52 5.07 -7.07 8.58
C TYR A 52 4.92 -6.59 7.13
N PHE A 53 4.14 -5.53 6.91
CA PHE A 53 3.96 -4.96 5.57
C PHE A 53 5.09 -4.02 5.13
N LEU A 54 5.79 -3.35 6.05
CA LEU A 54 6.92 -2.48 5.70
C LEU A 54 8.08 -3.24 5.02
N ASP A 55 8.27 -4.51 5.37
CA ASP A 55 9.27 -5.38 4.75
C ASP A 55 8.99 -5.69 3.29
N PHE A 56 7.73 -5.99 2.96
CA PHE A 56 7.30 -6.21 1.56
C PHE A 56 7.50 -4.95 0.70
N PHE A 57 7.39 -3.76 1.30
CA PHE A 57 7.62 -2.49 0.61
C PHE A 57 9.10 -2.20 0.33
N HIS A 58 10.02 -2.70 1.15
CA HIS A 58 11.45 -2.48 0.94
C HIS A 58 11.93 -3.18 -0.32
N GLU A 59 11.53 -4.44 -0.51
CA GLU A 59 11.92 -5.26 -1.66
C GLU A 59 11.37 -4.65 -2.97
N ASN A 60 10.14 -4.14 -2.94
CA ASN A 60 9.55 -3.42 -4.08
C ASN A 60 10.18 -2.06 -4.39
N LYS A 61 10.68 -1.34 -3.38
CA LYS A 61 11.41 -0.08 -3.59
C LYS A 61 12.73 -0.34 -4.30
N VAL A 62 13.48 -1.34 -3.84
CA VAL A 62 14.74 -1.76 -4.48
C VAL A 62 14.47 -2.17 -5.93
N GLN A 63 13.43 -2.96 -6.20
CA GLN A 63 13.07 -3.35 -7.56
C GLN A 63 12.68 -2.16 -8.48
N LYS A 64 12.00 -1.14 -7.94
CA LYS A 64 11.70 0.10 -8.68
C LYS A 64 12.95 0.93 -8.95
N GLU A 65 13.86 0.99 -7.99
CA GLU A 65 15.12 1.73 -8.13
C GLU A 65 16.03 1.08 -9.17
N ILE A 66 16.12 -0.26 -9.15
CA ILE A 66 16.79 -1.06 -10.20
C ILE A 66 16.18 -0.76 -11.57
N GLU A 67 14.84 -0.63 -11.68
CA GLU A 67 14.19 -0.30 -12.96
C GLU A 67 14.56 1.10 -13.48
N VAL A 68 14.60 2.12 -12.60
CA VAL A 68 15.01 3.48 -12.97
C VAL A 68 16.47 3.49 -13.43
N LYS A 69 17.35 2.82 -12.70
CA LYS A 69 18.78 2.71 -13.02
C LYS A 69 19.05 1.88 -14.28
N PHE A 70 18.22 0.88 -14.55
CA PHE A 70 18.26 0.16 -15.82
C PHE A 70 17.97 1.06 -17.02
N LEU A 71 17.09 2.04 -16.84
CA LEU A 71 16.80 3.03 -17.88
C LEU A 71 18.01 3.90 -18.20
N GLU A 72 18.73 4.34 -17.16
CA GLU A 72 19.97 5.11 -17.28
C GLU A 72 21.03 4.29 -18.01
N PHE A 73 21.24 3.03 -17.60
CA PHE A 73 22.15 2.09 -18.26
C PHE A 73 21.83 1.91 -19.75
N ILE A 74 20.57 1.64 -20.11
CA ILE A 74 20.18 1.42 -21.52
C ILE A 74 20.40 2.69 -22.35
N ARG A 75 20.15 3.88 -21.80
CA ARG A 75 20.40 5.15 -22.51
C ARG A 75 21.88 5.36 -22.80
N ALA A 76 22.74 5.18 -21.80
CA ALA A 76 24.18 5.29 -21.98
C ALA A 76 24.72 4.24 -22.97
N LEU A 77 24.18 3.01 -22.93
CA LEU A 77 24.49 1.97 -23.90
C LEU A 77 24.07 2.38 -25.32
N VAL A 78 22.87 2.93 -25.48
CA VAL A 78 22.38 3.42 -26.78
C VAL A 78 23.29 4.49 -27.35
N GLU A 79 23.65 5.48 -26.54
CA GLU A 79 24.52 6.60 -26.94
C GLU A 79 25.91 6.12 -27.36
N THR A 80 26.47 5.16 -26.63
CA THR A 80 27.77 4.55 -26.95
C THR A 80 27.73 3.69 -28.21
N VAL A 81 26.64 2.96 -28.45
CA VAL A 81 26.49 2.18 -29.69
C VAL A 81 26.28 3.10 -30.90
N LYS A 82 25.54 4.21 -30.74
CA LYS A 82 25.34 5.23 -31.79
C LYS A 82 26.65 5.90 -32.24
N SER A 83 27.69 5.93 -31.39
CA SER A 83 29.02 6.43 -31.76
C SER A 83 29.85 5.43 -32.59
N GLY A 84 29.28 4.27 -32.94
CA GLY A 84 29.91 3.25 -33.78
C GLY A 84 30.68 2.18 -33.00
N VAL A 85 30.58 2.17 -31.66
CA VAL A 85 31.20 1.14 -30.82
C VAL A 85 30.36 -0.14 -30.86
N SER A 86 31.02 -1.29 -31.07
CA SER A 86 30.37 -2.60 -31.01
C SER A 86 29.69 -2.85 -29.66
N ILE A 87 28.50 -3.48 -29.63
CA ILE A 87 27.74 -3.75 -28.40
C ILE A 87 28.59 -4.30 -27.23
N PRO A 88 29.43 -5.34 -27.41
CA PRO A 88 30.21 -5.87 -26.29
C PRO A 88 31.18 -4.85 -25.68
N LYS A 89 31.80 -4.01 -26.53
CA LYS A 89 32.67 -2.91 -26.08
C LYS A 89 31.86 -1.77 -25.45
N ALA A 90 30.67 -1.47 -25.98
CA ALA A 90 29.80 -0.44 -25.43
C ALA A 90 29.30 -0.83 -24.02
N ILE A 91 28.88 -2.09 -23.83
CA ILE A 91 28.50 -2.61 -22.50
C ILE A 91 29.68 -2.50 -21.53
N ARG A 92 30.90 -2.82 -21.98
CA ARG A 92 32.11 -2.67 -21.16
C ARG A 92 32.35 -1.24 -20.72
N GLU A 93 32.23 -0.27 -21.63
CA GLU A 93 32.47 1.14 -21.32
C GLU A 93 31.45 1.67 -20.32
N VAL A 94 30.17 1.40 -20.60
CA VAL A 94 29.03 1.85 -19.79
C VAL A 94 29.01 1.17 -18.42
N SER A 95 29.55 -0.05 -18.29
CA SER A 95 29.63 -0.76 -17.00
C SER A 95 30.52 -0.11 -15.94
N LYS A 96 31.34 0.89 -16.33
CA LYS A 96 32.19 1.64 -15.40
C LYS A 96 31.41 2.67 -14.60
N GLU A 97 30.25 3.11 -15.09
CA GLU A 97 29.38 4.06 -14.41
C GLU A 97 28.66 3.42 -13.20
N ASP A 98 28.09 4.26 -12.33
CA ASP A 98 27.34 3.81 -11.15
C ASP A 98 25.83 3.86 -11.38
N TYR A 99 25.23 2.67 -11.39
CA TYR A 99 23.79 2.42 -11.50
C TYR A 99 23.17 1.93 -10.17
N GLY A 100 23.78 2.26 -9.03
CA GLY A 100 23.30 1.88 -7.71
C GLY A 100 23.13 0.37 -7.54
N TYR A 101 21.91 -0.08 -7.19
CA TYR A 101 21.61 -1.51 -7.00
C TYR A 101 21.78 -2.36 -8.27
N LEU A 102 21.84 -1.75 -9.46
CA LEU A 102 22.04 -2.47 -10.73
C LEU A 102 23.53 -2.66 -11.09
N THR A 103 24.43 -1.83 -10.52
CA THR A 103 25.87 -1.87 -10.78
C THR A 103 26.50 -3.27 -10.73
N PRO A 104 26.27 -4.11 -9.70
CA PRO A 104 26.86 -5.45 -9.66
C PRO A 104 26.39 -6.36 -10.80
N HIS A 105 25.13 -6.23 -11.23
CA HIS A 105 24.57 -7.00 -12.33
C HIS A 105 25.15 -6.56 -13.69
N VAL A 106 25.30 -5.25 -13.90
CA VAL A 106 25.90 -4.70 -15.13
C VAL A 106 27.39 -5.06 -15.24
N ARG A 107 28.14 -4.99 -14.14
CA ARG A 107 29.54 -5.44 -14.12
C ARG A 107 29.67 -6.93 -14.41
N LYS A 108 28.79 -7.76 -13.86
CA LYS A 108 28.76 -9.20 -14.15
C LYS A 108 28.47 -9.47 -15.63
N LEU A 109 27.55 -8.71 -16.23
CA LEU A 109 27.27 -8.77 -17.68
C LEU A 109 28.52 -8.42 -18.50
N ALA A 110 29.20 -7.31 -18.19
CA ALA A 110 30.43 -6.92 -18.87
C ALA A 110 31.53 -7.97 -18.75
N ASN A 111 31.74 -8.52 -17.54
CA ASN A 111 32.72 -9.59 -17.31
C ASN A 111 32.39 -10.85 -18.12
N GLN A 112 31.13 -11.26 -18.22
CA GLN A 112 30.75 -12.41 -19.05
C GLN A 112 31.13 -12.19 -20.52
N LEU A 113 30.93 -10.98 -21.05
CA LEU A 113 31.31 -10.65 -22.42
C LEU A 113 32.84 -10.61 -22.60
N GLU A 114 33.59 -10.09 -21.62
CA GLU A 114 35.06 -10.13 -21.62
C GLU A 114 35.60 -11.56 -21.64
N TRP A 115 34.90 -12.49 -20.99
CA TRP A 115 35.26 -13.91 -20.93
C TRP A 115 34.81 -14.68 -22.17
N GLY A 116 34.27 -14.00 -23.19
CA GLY A 116 33.89 -14.59 -24.48
C GLY A 116 32.53 -15.31 -24.47
N PHE A 117 31.69 -15.10 -23.46
CA PHE A 117 30.32 -15.62 -23.51
C PHE A 117 29.54 -14.95 -24.65
N PRO A 118 28.67 -15.69 -25.36
CA PRO A 118 27.85 -15.10 -26.41
C PRO A 118 26.89 -14.07 -25.80
N LEU A 119 26.73 -12.93 -26.48
CA LEU A 119 25.93 -11.78 -26.03
C LEU A 119 24.52 -12.20 -25.59
N HIS A 120 23.87 -13.06 -26.38
CA HIS A 120 22.57 -13.63 -26.05
C HIS A 120 22.54 -14.28 -24.66
N ALA A 121 23.49 -15.19 -24.37
CA ALA A 121 23.52 -15.91 -23.10
C ALA A 121 23.83 -14.96 -21.93
N ALA A 122 24.72 -13.99 -22.15
CA ALA A 122 25.08 -13.00 -21.13
C ALA A 122 23.88 -12.10 -20.77
N LEU A 123 23.11 -11.65 -21.76
CA LEU A 123 21.89 -10.87 -21.57
C LEU A 123 20.79 -11.68 -20.85
N VAL A 124 20.60 -12.95 -21.19
CA VAL A 124 19.65 -13.83 -20.49
C VAL A 124 20.05 -14.02 -19.03
N ASN A 125 21.34 -14.19 -18.75
CA ASN A 125 21.84 -14.31 -17.37
C ASN A 125 21.64 -13.01 -16.60
N PHE A 126 21.92 -11.85 -17.20
CA PHE A 126 21.67 -10.54 -16.62
C PHE A 126 20.19 -10.33 -16.27
N ALA A 127 19.27 -10.71 -17.16
CA ALA A 127 17.83 -10.66 -16.92
C ALA A 127 17.40 -11.55 -15.74
N LYS A 128 17.97 -12.75 -15.63
CA LYS A 128 17.70 -13.68 -14.51
C LYS A 128 18.27 -13.16 -13.19
N ASP A 129 19.51 -12.67 -13.21
CA ASP A 129 20.21 -12.19 -12.02
C ASP A 129 19.52 -10.97 -11.40
N THR A 130 18.88 -10.13 -12.22
CA THR A 130 18.20 -8.92 -11.75
C THR A 130 16.83 -9.21 -11.10
N ASN A 131 16.27 -10.41 -11.33
CA ASN A 131 14.95 -10.86 -10.81
C ASN A 131 13.80 -9.83 -10.99
N ASN A 132 13.87 -9.01 -12.04
CA ASN A 132 12.92 -7.95 -12.32
C ASN A 132 12.17 -8.22 -13.61
N ARG A 133 10.83 -8.28 -13.53
CA ARG A 133 9.97 -8.61 -14.68
C ARG A 133 10.08 -7.61 -15.83
N VAL A 134 10.28 -6.33 -15.54
CA VAL A 134 10.40 -5.28 -16.57
C VAL A 134 11.70 -5.48 -17.35
N ILE A 135 12.81 -5.67 -16.64
CA ILE A 135 14.14 -5.84 -17.23
C ILE A 135 14.19 -7.12 -18.06
N ALA A 136 13.65 -8.24 -17.55
CA ALA A 136 13.60 -9.49 -18.31
C ALA A 136 12.81 -9.34 -19.62
N LYS A 137 11.69 -8.61 -19.59
CA LYS A 137 10.90 -8.35 -20.80
C LYS A 137 11.62 -7.44 -21.78
N SER A 138 12.27 -6.38 -21.31
CA SER A 138 13.07 -5.46 -22.14
C SER A 138 14.25 -6.17 -22.80
N VAL A 139 14.99 -6.99 -22.06
CA VAL A 139 16.12 -7.77 -22.59
C VAL A 139 15.67 -8.76 -23.65
N SER A 140 14.53 -9.42 -23.45
CA SER A 140 13.96 -10.36 -24.44
C SER A 140 13.65 -9.65 -25.77
N ILE A 141 13.15 -8.41 -25.73
CA ILE A 141 12.89 -7.61 -26.92
C ILE A 141 14.20 -7.24 -27.64
N VAL A 142 15.25 -6.90 -26.89
CA VAL A 142 16.58 -6.60 -27.46
C VAL A 142 17.16 -7.81 -28.19
N ILE A 143 17.06 -8.99 -27.58
CA ILE A 143 17.52 -10.25 -28.17
C ILE A 143 16.78 -10.55 -29.49
N GLU A 144 15.46 -10.38 -29.52
CA GLU A 144 14.66 -10.62 -30.73
C GLU A 144 15.00 -9.61 -31.84
N ALA A 145 15.26 -8.36 -31.48
CA ALA A 145 15.64 -7.31 -32.41
C ALA A 145 17.06 -7.53 -33.00
N GLU A 146 18.01 -7.99 -32.18
CA GLU A 146 19.37 -8.35 -32.63
C GLU A 146 19.33 -9.52 -33.62
N LYS A 147 18.55 -10.56 -33.31
CA LYS A 147 18.36 -11.73 -34.18
C LYS A 147 17.73 -11.38 -35.53
N SER A 148 16.93 -10.31 -35.58
CA SER A 148 16.23 -9.85 -36.79
C SER A 148 17.10 -9.01 -37.73
N GLY A 149 18.35 -8.67 -37.35
CA GLY A 149 19.32 -8.04 -38.25
C GLY A 149 19.01 -6.59 -38.68
N GLY A 150 18.14 -5.89 -37.96
CA GLY A 150 17.78 -4.50 -38.24
C GLY A 150 18.90 -3.50 -37.90
N ASN A 151 18.91 -2.34 -38.56
CA ASN A 151 19.86 -1.26 -38.28
C ASN A 151 19.82 -0.89 -36.78
N MET A 152 20.90 -1.16 -36.05
CA MET A 152 20.98 -0.97 -34.60
C MET A 152 20.58 0.45 -34.17
N GLY A 153 20.82 1.46 -35.01
CA GLY A 153 20.39 2.83 -34.75
C GLY A 153 18.87 2.96 -34.64
N GLU A 154 18.13 2.34 -35.56
CA GLU A 154 16.66 2.34 -35.58
C GLU A 154 16.09 1.50 -34.43
N VAL A 155 16.74 0.37 -34.11
CA VAL A 155 16.35 -0.50 -32.99
C VAL A 155 16.51 0.24 -31.65
N LEU A 156 17.65 0.91 -31.44
CA LEU A 156 17.91 1.68 -30.23
C LEU A 156 17.01 2.92 -30.13
N GLU A 157 16.68 3.56 -31.24
CA GLU A 157 15.73 4.69 -31.29
C GLU A 157 14.31 4.24 -30.93
N ALA A 158 13.88 3.09 -31.46
CA ALA A 158 12.60 2.47 -31.11
C ALA A 158 12.56 2.10 -29.62
N ILE A 159 13.67 1.63 -29.05
CA ILE A 159 13.79 1.34 -27.61
C ILE A 159 13.71 2.63 -26.79
N ALA A 160 14.46 3.67 -27.14
CA ALA A 160 14.46 4.94 -26.42
C ALA A 160 13.06 5.58 -26.42
N SER A 161 12.39 5.57 -27.59
CA SER A 161 11.01 6.03 -27.74
C SER A 161 10.02 5.17 -26.92
N SER A 162 10.17 3.84 -26.93
CA SER A 162 9.33 2.93 -26.14
C SER A 162 9.50 3.15 -24.65
N VAL A 163 10.74 3.30 -24.18
CA VAL A 163 11.10 3.64 -22.80
C VAL A 163 10.48 4.96 -22.39
N PHE A 164 10.61 5.99 -23.23
CA PHE A 164 10.05 7.31 -22.95
C PHE A 164 8.52 7.26 -22.88
N SER A 165 7.91 6.49 -23.78
CA SER A 165 6.46 6.25 -23.82
C SER A 165 5.99 5.50 -22.56
N ILE A 166 6.71 4.46 -22.14
CA ILE A 166 6.42 3.73 -20.88
C ILE A 166 6.55 4.66 -19.68
N LYS A 167 7.60 5.50 -19.63
CA LYS A 167 7.78 6.48 -18.55
C LYS A 167 6.63 7.48 -18.52
N LYS A 168 6.25 8.03 -19.68
CA LYS A 168 5.12 8.95 -19.82
C LYS A 168 3.81 8.31 -19.37
N ILE A 169 3.51 7.09 -19.83
CA ILE A 169 2.33 6.32 -19.40
C ILE A 169 2.35 6.10 -17.87
N LYS A 170 3.51 5.78 -17.28
CA LYS A 170 3.64 5.62 -15.83
C LYS A 170 3.37 6.93 -15.07
N GLU A 171 3.84 8.07 -15.59
CA GLU A 171 3.60 9.39 -15.00
C GLU A 171 2.12 9.80 -15.12
N GLU A 172 1.51 9.64 -16.30
CA GLU A 172 0.07 9.87 -16.53
C GLU A 172 -0.77 8.97 -15.62
N ARG A 173 -0.41 7.69 -15.50
CA ARG A 173 -1.07 6.74 -14.59
C ARG A 173 -0.95 7.20 -13.14
N LYS A 174 0.22 7.66 -12.71
CA LYS A 174 0.44 8.14 -11.33
C LYS A 174 -0.50 9.29 -10.98
N ALA A 175 -0.68 10.24 -11.89
CA ALA A 175 -1.59 11.37 -11.70
C ALA A 175 -3.06 10.92 -11.64
N SER A 176 -3.48 10.06 -12.58
CA SER A 176 -4.85 9.51 -12.61
C SER A 176 -5.19 8.70 -11.35
N VAL A 177 -4.26 7.84 -10.95
CA VAL A 177 -4.37 7.00 -9.74
C VAL A 177 -4.40 7.84 -8.46
N TYR A 178 -3.62 8.93 -8.40
CA TYR A 178 -3.65 9.85 -7.26
C TYR A 178 -5.02 10.50 -7.08
N SER A 179 -5.64 10.96 -8.17
CA SER A 179 -7.00 11.54 -8.12
C SER A 179 -8.03 10.54 -7.59
N GLN A 180 -7.98 9.28 -8.06
CA GLN A 180 -8.85 8.21 -7.57
C GLN A 180 -8.64 7.89 -6.09
N MET A 181 -7.39 7.92 -5.61
CA MET A 181 -7.10 7.76 -4.17
C MET A 181 -7.73 8.86 -3.34
N VAL A 182 -7.53 10.12 -3.72
CA VAL A 182 -8.09 11.28 -3.00
C VAL A 182 -9.62 11.18 -2.93
N GLN A 183 -10.27 10.82 -4.03
CA GLN A 183 -11.72 10.61 -4.05
C GLN A 183 -12.16 9.50 -3.07
N GLY A 184 -11.43 8.38 -3.02
CA GLY A 184 -11.70 7.29 -2.09
C GLY A 184 -11.60 7.73 -0.62
N TYR A 185 -10.59 8.52 -0.27
CA TYR A 185 -10.48 9.10 1.07
C TYR A 185 -11.63 10.05 1.39
N ILE A 186 -12.02 10.92 0.45
CA ILE A 186 -13.15 11.85 0.64
C ILE A 186 -14.44 11.08 0.95
N ILE A 187 -14.75 10.02 0.20
CA ILE A 187 -15.95 9.19 0.43
C ILE A 187 -15.94 8.60 1.85
N TYR A 188 -14.79 8.11 2.30
CA TYR A 188 -14.64 7.56 3.65
C TYR A 188 -14.88 8.61 4.74
N PHE A 189 -14.27 9.79 4.61
CA PHE A 189 -14.45 10.88 5.58
C PHE A 189 -15.88 11.44 5.59
N VAL A 190 -16.52 11.58 4.43
CA VAL A 190 -17.92 11.99 4.33
C VAL A 190 -18.83 10.99 5.03
N PHE A 191 -18.59 9.69 4.86
CA PHE A 191 -19.33 8.66 5.59
C PHE A 191 -19.16 8.79 7.10
N ILE A 192 -17.92 8.95 7.60
CA ILE A 192 -17.68 9.20 9.02
C ILE A 192 -18.45 10.43 9.49
N ALA A 193 -18.41 11.53 8.74
CA ALA A 193 -19.12 12.76 9.11
C ALA A 193 -20.64 12.52 9.22
N ILE A 194 -21.24 11.82 8.26
CA ILE A 194 -22.67 11.47 8.31
C ILE A 194 -22.97 10.60 9.52
N MET A 195 -22.12 9.61 9.81
CA MET A 195 -22.27 8.71 10.96
C MET A 195 -22.16 9.46 12.28
N LEU A 196 -21.25 10.43 12.39
CA LEU A 196 -21.13 11.29 13.57
C LEU A 196 -22.37 12.17 13.77
N VAL A 197 -22.89 12.78 12.70
CA VAL A 197 -24.12 13.58 12.76
C VAL A 197 -25.31 12.72 13.18
N MET A 198 -25.43 11.53 12.58
CA MET A 198 -26.43 10.52 12.96
C MET A 198 -26.35 10.17 14.45
N GLN A 199 -25.15 9.93 14.97
CA GLN A 199 -24.95 9.50 16.34
C GLN A 199 -25.14 10.62 17.37
N VAL A 200 -24.65 11.83 17.09
CA VAL A 200 -24.69 12.97 18.04
C VAL A 200 -26.02 13.72 18.00
N TYR A 201 -26.61 13.90 16.82
CA TYR A 201 -27.83 14.71 16.67
C TYR A 201 -29.08 13.85 16.51
N LEU A 202 -29.06 12.85 15.64
CA LEU A 202 -30.28 12.12 15.28
C LEU A 202 -30.69 11.11 16.37
N MET A 203 -29.74 10.32 16.89
CA MET A 203 -30.04 9.30 17.90
C MET A 203 -30.63 9.86 19.19
N PRO A 204 -30.06 10.92 19.82
CA PRO A 204 -30.64 11.48 21.03
C PRO A 204 -32.04 12.06 20.79
N LYS A 205 -32.28 12.68 19.62
CA LYS A 205 -33.58 13.25 19.26
C LYS A 205 -34.65 12.18 19.05
N ILE A 206 -34.31 11.05 18.42
CA ILE A 206 -35.24 9.91 18.27
C ILE A 206 -35.55 9.30 19.64
N SER A 207 -34.54 9.14 20.50
CA SER A 207 -34.74 8.61 21.85
C SER A 207 -35.60 9.53 22.73
N ALA A 208 -35.39 10.86 22.65
CA ALA A 208 -36.17 11.86 23.37
C ALA A 208 -37.62 11.94 22.87
N LEU A 209 -37.83 11.84 21.56
CA LEU A 209 -39.16 11.82 20.97
C LEU A 209 -39.93 10.54 21.35
N GLY A 210 -39.24 9.39 21.41
CA GLY A 210 -39.82 8.13 21.90
C GLY A 210 -40.22 8.19 23.39
N SER A 211 -39.44 8.88 24.23
CA SER A 211 -39.79 9.07 25.64
C SER A 211 -40.95 10.05 25.85
N ASP A 212 -41.04 11.12 25.06
CA ASP A 212 -42.13 12.11 25.17
C ASP A 212 -43.47 11.55 24.68
N VAL A 213 -43.46 10.76 23.60
CA VAL A 213 -44.66 10.07 23.09
C VAL A 213 -45.10 8.95 24.06
N GLY A 214 -44.15 8.27 24.71
CA GLY A 214 -44.43 7.27 25.75
C GLY A 214 -44.99 7.87 27.06
N ALA A 215 -44.56 9.07 27.43
CA ALA A 215 -45.03 9.77 28.64
C ALA A 215 -46.43 10.39 28.47
N GLY A 216 -46.80 10.85 27.27
CA GLY A 216 -48.08 11.50 27.00
C GLY A 216 -49.28 10.55 26.81
N LEU A 217 -49.05 9.26 26.52
CA LEU A 217 -50.11 8.31 26.15
C LEU A 217 -50.51 7.31 27.26
N GLY A 218 -49.82 7.33 28.41
CA GLY A 218 -50.07 6.38 29.50
C GLY A 218 -50.00 4.91 29.05
N SER A 219 -50.38 3.98 29.92
CA SER A 219 -50.28 2.52 29.72
C SER A 219 -51.24 1.92 28.67
N SER A 220 -51.44 2.60 27.54
CA SER A 220 -52.24 2.11 26.42
C SER A 220 -51.45 1.08 25.60
N PRO A 221 -52.07 -0.01 25.09
CA PRO A 221 -51.42 -0.96 24.19
C PRO A 221 -50.84 -0.29 22.92
N LEU A 222 -51.43 0.83 22.51
CA LEU A 222 -50.97 1.65 21.38
C LEU A 222 -49.69 2.45 21.73
N ALA A 223 -49.50 2.78 23.00
CA ALA A 223 -48.23 3.28 23.53
C ALA A 223 -47.15 2.19 23.49
N GLY A 224 -47.48 0.89 23.47
CA GLY A 224 -46.53 -0.19 23.21
C GLY A 224 -46.05 -0.23 21.74
N THR A 225 -46.92 0.15 20.80
CA THR A 225 -46.62 0.12 19.36
C THR A 225 -45.86 1.37 18.88
N PHE A 226 -46.14 2.55 19.44
CA PHE A 226 -45.47 3.81 19.09
C PHE A 226 -44.51 4.36 20.17
N GLY A 227 -44.73 4.06 21.46
CA GLY A 227 -43.88 4.45 22.59
C GLY A 227 -43.15 3.27 23.28
N GLY A 228 -43.36 2.05 22.79
CA GLY A 228 -42.77 0.80 23.26
C GLY A 228 -42.04 0.05 22.15
N GLY A 229 -41.70 0.76 21.06
CA GLY A 229 -40.54 0.39 20.27
C GLY A 229 -39.42 0.20 21.29
N ALA A 230 -38.91 -1.03 21.38
CA ALA A 230 -37.93 -1.45 22.38
C ALA A 230 -37.01 -0.28 22.69
N LYS A 231 -36.67 -0.03 23.96
CA LYS A 231 -35.51 0.81 24.27
C LYS A 231 -34.33 0.17 23.53
N ILE A 232 -34.14 0.54 22.26
CA ILE A 232 -32.97 0.21 21.47
C ILE A 232 -31.94 0.99 22.24
N SER A 233 -31.31 0.26 23.17
CA SER A 233 -30.41 0.85 24.13
C SER A 233 -29.36 1.52 23.26
N GLY A 234 -29.10 2.81 23.45
CA GLY A 234 -28.21 3.57 22.57
C GLY A 234 -26.89 2.82 22.30
N GLU A 235 -26.45 2.03 23.27
CA GLU A 235 -25.34 1.09 23.18
C GLU A 235 -25.40 0.08 22.02
N TYR A 236 -26.55 -0.54 21.72
CA TYR A 236 -26.67 -1.50 20.61
C TYR A 236 -26.55 -0.80 19.25
N MET A 237 -27.13 0.40 19.11
CA MET A 237 -27.05 1.16 17.86
C MET A 237 -25.63 1.72 17.65
N ASP A 238 -25.00 2.21 18.71
CA ASP A 238 -23.61 2.66 18.69
C ASP A 238 -22.65 1.53 18.28
N GLN A 239 -22.89 0.31 18.75
CA GLN A 239 -22.06 -0.84 18.40
C GLN A 239 -22.20 -1.23 16.93
N ILE A 240 -23.41 -1.15 16.36
CA ILE A 240 -23.65 -1.35 14.93
C ILE A 240 -22.91 -0.32 14.09
N PHE A 241 -22.94 0.96 14.50
CA PHE A 241 -22.22 2.03 13.79
C PHE A 241 -20.71 1.85 13.82
N VAL A 242 -20.14 1.39 14.93
CA VAL A 242 -18.71 1.04 15.02
C VAL A 242 -18.37 -0.09 14.06
N TYR A 243 -19.16 -1.17 14.00
CA TYR A 243 -18.92 -2.26 13.05
C TYR A 243 -19.01 -1.79 11.60
N LEU A 244 -19.95 -0.91 11.26
CA LEU A 244 -20.08 -0.35 9.91
C LEU A 244 -18.85 0.48 9.53
N VAL A 245 -18.30 1.32 10.42
CA VAL A 245 -17.09 2.09 10.14
C VAL A 245 -15.85 1.20 10.00
N ILE A 246 -15.74 0.14 10.81
CA ILE A 246 -14.64 -0.82 10.69
C ILE A 246 -14.71 -1.56 9.35
N ILE A 247 -15.88 -2.11 9.00
CA ILE A 247 -16.09 -2.82 7.73
C ILE A 247 -15.81 -1.88 6.56
N GLN A 248 -16.36 -0.66 6.60
CA GLN A 248 -16.12 0.31 5.53
C GLN A 248 -14.66 0.73 5.45
N GLY A 249 -13.99 1.02 6.57
CA GLY A 249 -12.57 1.40 6.59
C GLY A 249 -11.69 0.31 6.00
N PHE A 250 -12.01 -0.95 6.28
CA PHE A 250 -11.32 -2.10 5.72
C PHE A 250 -11.45 -2.16 4.20
N PHE A 251 -12.68 -2.14 3.68
CA PHE A 251 -12.91 -2.21 2.22
C PHE A 251 -12.47 -0.95 1.48
N ALA A 252 -12.71 0.24 2.03
CA ALA A 252 -12.29 1.51 1.44
C ALA A 252 -10.77 1.58 1.33
N GLY A 253 -10.04 1.22 2.38
CA GLY A 253 -8.58 1.22 2.32
C GLY A 253 -8.01 0.16 1.37
N LEU A 254 -8.64 -1.03 1.30
CA LEU A 254 -8.26 -2.07 0.35
C LEU A 254 -8.44 -1.60 -1.11
N LEU A 255 -9.55 -0.93 -1.40
CA LEU A 255 -9.84 -0.33 -2.71
C LEU A 255 -8.85 0.80 -3.05
N ILE A 256 -8.60 1.71 -2.10
CA ILE A 256 -7.67 2.84 -2.27
C ILE A 256 -6.26 2.33 -2.62
N GLY A 257 -5.75 1.29 -1.93
CA GLY A 257 -4.43 0.77 -2.29
C GLY A 257 -4.40 -0.10 -3.54
N LYS A 258 -5.51 -0.76 -3.92
CA LYS A 258 -5.61 -1.39 -5.25
C LYS A 258 -5.49 -0.34 -6.36
N PHE A 259 -6.10 0.84 -6.19
CA PHE A 259 -5.92 1.93 -7.14
C PHE A 259 -4.48 2.45 -7.13
N SER A 260 -3.89 2.61 -5.94
CA SER A 260 -2.53 3.11 -5.74
C SER A 260 -1.43 2.30 -6.44
N GLU A 261 -1.42 0.99 -6.19
CA GLU A 261 -0.27 0.14 -6.53
C GLU A 261 -0.64 -0.97 -7.51
N GLY A 262 -1.92 -1.07 -7.89
CA GLY A 262 -2.44 -2.03 -8.87
C GLY A 262 -2.83 -3.38 -8.28
N GLU A 263 -2.31 -3.76 -7.11
CA GLU A 263 -2.66 -5.00 -6.43
C GLU A 263 -3.34 -4.75 -5.08
N LEU A 264 -4.29 -5.62 -4.72
CA LEU A 264 -5.02 -5.58 -3.45
C LEU A 264 -4.10 -5.69 -2.23
N LYS A 265 -2.95 -6.38 -2.36
CA LYS A 265 -1.98 -6.58 -1.26
C LYS A 265 -1.47 -5.27 -0.69
N TYR A 266 -1.30 -4.25 -1.53
CA TYR A 266 -0.83 -2.93 -1.11
C TYR A 266 -1.93 -2.05 -0.48
N GLY A 267 -3.20 -2.47 -0.59
CA GLY A 267 -4.35 -1.85 0.08
C GLY A 267 -4.44 -2.14 1.57
N VAL A 268 -3.76 -3.17 2.06
CA VAL A 268 -3.84 -3.54 3.47
C VAL A 268 -3.31 -2.42 4.38
N LYS A 269 -2.24 -1.71 4.00
CA LYS A 269 -1.74 -0.56 4.80
C LYS A 269 -2.78 0.57 4.94
N HIS A 270 -3.49 0.84 3.85
CA HIS A 270 -4.52 1.88 3.80
C HIS A 270 -5.75 1.44 4.60
N ALA A 271 -6.13 0.17 4.49
CA ALA A 271 -7.23 -0.44 5.25
C ALA A 271 -6.97 -0.34 6.75
N LEU A 272 -5.77 -0.71 7.20
CA LEU A 272 -5.39 -0.65 8.61
C LEU A 272 -5.41 0.79 9.16
N ILE A 273 -4.83 1.75 8.43
CA ILE A 273 -4.83 3.16 8.84
C ILE A 273 -6.25 3.71 8.94
N LEU A 274 -7.10 3.46 7.93
CA LEU A 274 -8.47 3.95 7.94
C LEU A 274 -9.31 3.31 9.03
N VAL A 275 -9.17 2.01 9.27
CA VAL A 275 -9.87 1.32 10.37
C VAL A 275 -9.49 1.92 11.73
N ILE A 276 -8.20 2.18 11.99
CA ILE A 276 -7.76 2.85 13.22
C ILE A 276 -8.40 4.22 13.33
N LEU A 277 -8.27 5.03 12.27
CA LEU A 277 -8.70 6.42 12.29
C LEU A 277 -10.21 6.53 12.48
N GLY A 278 -11.00 5.70 11.80
CA GLY A 278 -12.44 5.65 11.97
C GLY A 278 -12.88 5.18 13.36
N TYR A 279 -12.20 4.16 13.90
CA TYR A 279 -12.46 3.69 15.27
C TYR A 279 -12.13 4.78 16.30
N LEU A 280 -10.97 5.44 16.16
CA LEU A 280 -10.51 6.50 17.08
C LEU A 280 -11.48 7.69 17.06
N ILE A 281 -11.91 8.13 15.87
CA ILE A 281 -12.88 9.22 15.73
C ILE A 281 -14.21 8.90 16.43
N ILE A 282 -14.80 7.73 16.21
CA ILE A 282 -16.05 7.36 16.88
C ILE A 282 -15.85 7.20 18.40
N SER A 283 -14.75 6.59 18.82
CA SER A 283 -14.45 6.41 20.24
C SER A 283 -14.29 7.75 20.97
N THR A 284 -13.64 8.74 20.35
CA THR A 284 -13.46 10.08 20.92
C THR A 284 -14.79 10.83 21.03
N VAL A 285 -15.63 10.74 20.00
CA VAL A 285 -16.94 11.42 20.01
C VAL A 285 -17.89 10.81 21.05
N ARG A 286 -17.73 9.52 21.39
CA ARG A 286 -18.49 8.87 22.46
C ARG A 286 -18.23 9.43 23.86
N GLY A 287 -17.15 10.18 24.10
CA GLY A 287 -16.84 10.67 25.44
C GLY A 287 -16.76 9.54 26.48
N VAL A 288 -16.04 8.47 26.13
CA VAL A 288 -15.78 7.28 26.95
C VAL A 288 -14.27 7.12 27.09
#